data_AF-A0A9Q4CKM1-F1
#
_entry.id   AF-A0A9Q4CKM1-F1
#
_cell.length_a   1.000
_cell.length_b   1.000
_cell.length_c   1.000
_cell.angle_alpha   90.00
_cell.angle_beta   90.00
_cell.angle_gamma   90.00
#
_symmetry.space_group_name_H-M   'P 1'
#
loop_
_entity.id
_entity.type
_entity.pdbx_description
1 polymer ?
#
loop_
_entity_poly.entity_id
_entity_poly.type
_entity_poly.pdbx_seq_one_letter_code
_entity_poly.pdbx_strand_id
1 'polypeptide(L)'
;MSEIKFLQEQHYLQQLSREFIRDYPHLADILDPHDEQSGSLLEGFAFLSARLQEKVDDAFPEITLPLLQRLQSRAIKGIPATAVVRFDSQERIGFPLDIPAGTVVKGTAEEIFTTCNPVLLQPYTLLRRYVTHHPSKSCLSLEFKYRGNHKEPETALLSCFLDPSVSCAGILLLWLSQYFDHIELAHADNLYHGDETRFSFIPQIGKNNSVLSGADKKPNWPQKLLEGLYIDHVHHFIDIDIPAIVPELDWALSDTFTLNIYFSKQLPLRNDQLTESFRLNCAAVVNQEEQNEIILDFHENEAVYRLPVDDSHYITELKHIQLAFEPHEEFRGIIADFYPVTNLAPASRLLPQYQDAWFYALSIDKTITGRNHYSIHFYDNHGKALTTPPGPHFRCTYRCIISTPQSRAEDICHLSPLLPDLLEATGVTQCTPCYPPITDNHAYWNLLSHYSANSFMLSSVDSVKQLIRDYILYQDTDRQRCKQISQLLSGIHAVDSVLDDRLVRGKPYRCLDLTMTLDPHIYDNPGDAFMFVMHLYHFFPFCLSENMLLKMNVQFTDNDTVWHLAPYLLNGYKSLI
;
A
#
# COMPACT_ATOMS: atom_id res chain seq x y z
N MET A 1 -26.68 3.02 8.65
CA MET A 1 -27.46 2.85 9.89
C MET A 1 -26.88 1.79 10.76
N SER A 2 -26.10 2.25 11.73
CA SER A 2 -25.55 1.45 12.82
C SER A 2 -26.64 1.03 13.81
N GLU A 3 -26.75 -0.28 14.05
CA GLU A 3 -27.59 -0.88 15.11
C GLU A 3 -27.28 -0.26 16.48
N ILE A 4 -26.01 0.07 16.73
CA ILE A 4 -25.56 0.65 18.00
C ILE A 4 -26.19 2.03 18.24
N LYS A 5 -26.24 2.89 17.21
CA LYS A 5 -26.86 4.23 17.34
C LYS A 5 -28.37 4.13 17.58
N PHE A 6 -29.03 3.19 16.91
CA PHE A 6 -30.45 2.93 17.14
C PHE A 6 -30.72 2.51 18.60
N LEU A 7 -29.97 1.52 19.11
CA LEU A 7 -30.13 1.04 20.49
C LEU A 7 -29.82 2.12 21.53
N GLN A 8 -28.80 2.97 21.27
CA GLN A 8 -28.47 4.11 22.12
C GLN A 8 -29.61 5.13 22.16
N GLU A 9 -30.15 5.51 21.00
CA GLU A 9 -31.24 6.48 20.91
C GLU A 9 -32.55 5.92 21.50
N GLN A 10 -32.85 4.64 21.27
CA GLN A 10 -33.99 3.95 21.88
C GLN A 10 -33.88 3.99 23.41
N HIS A 11 -32.72 3.64 23.96
CA HIS A 11 -32.49 3.67 25.40
C HIS A 11 -32.58 5.10 25.97
N TYR A 12 -32.01 6.08 25.27
CA TYR A 12 -32.10 7.49 25.63
C TYR A 12 -33.56 7.98 25.68
N LEU A 13 -34.36 7.68 24.66
CA LEU A 13 -35.77 8.07 24.60
C LEU A 13 -36.61 7.36 25.67
N GLN A 14 -36.33 6.10 25.97
CA GLN A 14 -36.98 5.37 27.08
C GLN A 14 -36.65 5.99 28.44
N GLN A 15 -35.40 6.39 28.67
CA GLN A 15 -34.99 7.08 29.90
C GLN A 15 -35.64 8.45 30.00
N LEU A 16 -35.60 9.24 28.92
CA LEU A 16 -36.21 10.56 28.84
C LEU A 16 -37.71 10.49 29.12
N SER A 17 -38.41 9.52 28.53
CA SER A 17 -39.83 9.29 28.77
C SER A 17 -40.11 9.02 30.26
N ARG A 18 -39.34 8.13 30.89
CA ARG A 18 -39.50 7.82 32.33
C ARG A 18 -39.27 9.04 33.23
N GLU A 19 -38.25 9.83 32.94
CA GLU A 19 -37.98 11.08 33.67
C GLU A 19 -39.10 12.09 33.47
N PHE A 20 -39.61 12.23 32.24
CA PHE A 20 -40.68 13.15 31.92
C PHE A 20 -42.02 12.75 32.55
N ILE A 21 -42.35 11.45 32.57
CA ILE A 21 -43.54 10.92 33.24
C ILE A 21 -43.46 11.14 34.76
N ARG A 22 -42.27 11.00 35.36
CA ARG A 22 -42.08 11.26 36.79
C ARG A 22 -42.44 12.71 37.14
N ASP A 23 -42.04 13.66 36.29
CA ASP A 23 -42.29 15.08 36.51
C ASP A 23 -43.71 15.48 36.08
N TYR A 24 -44.32 14.76 35.12
CA TYR A 24 -45.67 15.00 34.59
C TYR A 24 -46.49 13.70 34.48
N PRO A 25 -47.08 13.21 35.59
CA PRO A 25 -47.74 11.89 35.62
C PRO A 25 -48.95 11.73 34.70
N HIS A 26 -49.60 12.83 34.32
CA HIS A 26 -50.77 12.83 33.43
C HIS A 26 -50.44 12.43 31.98
N LEU A 27 -49.16 12.33 31.63
CA LEU A 27 -48.68 11.91 30.31
C LEU A 27 -48.25 10.44 30.26
N ALA A 28 -48.36 9.70 31.38
CA ALA A 28 -48.00 8.29 31.45
C ALA A 28 -48.68 7.46 30.36
N ASP A 29 -49.98 7.64 30.16
CA ASP A 29 -50.77 6.89 29.16
C ASP A 29 -50.34 7.13 27.70
N ILE A 30 -49.55 8.19 27.43
CA ILE A 30 -49.12 8.60 26.08
C ILE A 30 -47.65 8.25 25.84
N LEU A 31 -46.83 8.25 26.88
CA LEU A 31 -45.38 8.14 26.77
C LEU A 31 -44.83 6.85 27.38
N ASP A 32 -45.66 5.99 27.99
CA ASP A 32 -45.18 4.77 28.63
C ASP A 32 -44.44 3.87 27.63
N PRO A 33 -43.12 3.66 27.80
CA PRO A 33 -42.35 2.79 26.91
C PRO A 33 -42.74 1.31 27.02
N HIS A 34 -43.57 0.92 28.00
CA HIS A 34 -44.09 -0.43 28.15
C HIS A 34 -45.44 -0.64 27.46
N ASP A 35 -46.11 0.43 27.02
CA ASP A 35 -47.28 0.33 26.16
C ASP A 35 -46.87 -0.03 24.72
N GLU A 36 -47.63 -0.90 24.06
CA GLU A 36 -47.28 -1.45 22.74
C GLU A 36 -47.27 -0.37 21.66
N GLN A 37 -48.23 0.56 21.70
CA GLN A 37 -48.36 1.63 20.70
C GLN A 37 -47.33 2.74 20.92
N SER A 38 -47.22 3.19 22.17
CA SER A 38 -46.29 4.25 22.56
C SER A 38 -44.83 3.78 22.43
N GLY A 39 -44.54 2.54 22.82
CA GLY A 39 -43.23 1.91 22.62
C GLY A 39 -42.84 1.79 21.14
N SER A 40 -43.73 1.28 20.29
CA SER A 40 -43.48 1.17 18.84
C SER A 40 -43.24 2.54 18.18
N LEU A 41 -43.94 3.58 18.63
CA LEU A 41 -43.75 4.94 18.13
C LEU A 41 -42.40 5.53 18.57
N LEU A 42 -42.02 5.31 19.83
CA LEU A 42 -40.71 5.72 20.35
C LEU A 42 -39.58 4.99 19.63
N GLU A 43 -39.75 3.71 19.30
CA GLU A 43 -38.80 2.95 18.49
C GLU A 43 -38.71 3.48 17.06
N GLY A 44 -39.84 3.74 16.41
CA GLY A 44 -39.85 4.36 15.07
C GLY A 44 -39.19 5.74 15.06
N PHE A 45 -39.41 6.55 16.10
CA PHE A 45 -38.76 7.84 16.26
C PHE A 45 -37.26 7.71 16.53
N ALA A 46 -36.85 6.77 17.40
CA ALA A 46 -35.45 6.44 17.65
C ALA A 46 -34.73 6.08 16.35
N PHE A 47 -35.37 5.29 15.49
CA PHE A 47 -34.83 4.86 14.20
C PHE A 47 -34.58 6.05 13.25
N LEU A 48 -35.53 7.00 13.17
CA LEU A 48 -35.37 8.19 12.34
C LEU A 48 -34.31 9.15 12.89
N SER A 49 -34.33 9.40 14.21
CA SER A 49 -33.37 10.27 14.89
C SER A 49 -31.96 9.72 14.83
N ALA A 50 -31.77 8.41 15.05
CA ALA A 50 -30.46 7.76 14.94
C ALA A 50 -29.86 7.92 13.55
N ARG A 51 -30.67 7.84 12.48
CA ARG A 51 -30.20 8.07 11.10
C ARG A 51 -29.79 9.53 10.86
N LEU A 52 -30.54 10.48 11.40
CA LEU A 52 -30.18 11.91 11.30
C LEU A 52 -28.89 12.20 12.06
N GLN A 53 -28.74 11.70 13.28
CA GLN A 53 -27.50 11.82 14.05
C GLN A 53 -26.33 11.15 13.31
N GLU A 54 -26.53 9.96 12.73
CA GLU A 54 -25.51 9.30 11.90
C GLU A 54 -25.02 10.22 10.78
N LYS A 55 -25.95 10.80 10.01
CA LYS A 55 -25.59 11.70 8.91
C LYS A 55 -24.95 13.02 9.36
N VAL A 56 -25.31 13.53 10.54
CA VAL A 56 -24.66 14.74 11.11
C VAL A 56 -23.26 14.41 11.61
N ASP A 57 -23.09 13.23 12.21
CA ASP A 57 -21.81 12.76 12.73
C ASP A 57 -20.85 12.30 11.63
N ASP A 58 -21.35 11.97 10.44
CA ASP A 58 -20.58 11.47 9.29
C ASP A 58 -19.48 12.43 8.78
N ALA A 59 -19.21 13.56 9.45
CA ALA A 59 -18.04 14.40 9.20
C ALA A 59 -17.92 14.93 7.76
N PHE A 60 -19.04 15.21 7.08
CA PHE A 60 -19.08 15.91 5.79
C PHE A 60 -18.16 15.30 4.69
N PRO A 61 -18.32 14.01 4.34
CA PRO A 61 -17.52 13.36 3.30
C PRO A 61 -17.67 14.03 1.93
N GLU A 62 -18.78 14.73 1.70
CA GLU A 62 -19.06 15.48 0.48
C GLU A 62 -18.04 16.61 0.25
N ILE A 63 -17.30 17.01 1.29
CA ILE A 63 -16.23 18.01 1.20
C ILE A 63 -14.86 17.33 1.21
N THR A 64 -14.62 16.40 2.14
CA THR A 64 -13.28 15.84 2.38
C THR A 64 -12.84 14.86 1.29
N LEU A 65 -13.74 13.97 0.85
CA LEU A 65 -13.42 12.97 -0.16
C LEU A 65 -13.07 13.60 -1.51
N PRO A 66 -13.82 14.57 -2.06
CA PRO A 66 -13.43 15.25 -3.30
C PRO A 66 -12.08 15.99 -3.21
N LEU A 67 -11.75 16.56 -2.04
CA LEU A 67 -10.46 17.20 -1.83
C LEU A 67 -9.31 16.18 -1.84
N LEU A 68 -9.48 15.04 -1.16
CA LEU A 68 -8.50 13.94 -1.19
C LEU A 68 -8.35 13.34 -2.59
N GLN A 69 -9.45 13.19 -3.34
CA GLN A 69 -9.43 12.74 -4.73
C GLN A 69 -8.70 13.75 -5.63
N ARG A 70 -8.91 15.05 -5.42
CA ARG A 70 -8.18 16.11 -6.13
C ARG A 70 -6.69 16.13 -5.79
N LEU A 71 -6.33 15.83 -4.55
CA LEU A 71 -4.95 15.60 -4.11
C LEU A 71 -4.40 14.25 -4.59
N GLN A 72 -5.20 13.48 -5.33
CA GLN A 72 -4.88 12.14 -5.83
C GLN A 72 -4.37 11.20 -4.71
N SER A 73 -4.92 11.35 -3.51
CA SER A 73 -4.61 10.46 -2.40
C SER A 73 -4.98 9.03 -2.77
N ARG A 74 -4.01 8.12 -2.71
CA ARG A 74 -4.24 6.70 -2.95
C ARG A 74 -4.63 5.96 -1.68
N ALA A 75 -4.45 6.58 -0.51
CA ALA A 75 -4.87 5.99 0.75
C ALA A 75 -6.37 5.66 0.78
N ILE A 76 -7.19 6.39 0.01
CA ILE A 76 -8.64 6.19 -0.09
C ILE A 76 -9.07 5.08 -1.08
N LYS A 77 -8.19 4.60 -1.97
CA LYS A 77 -8.55 3.71 -3.10
C LYS A 77 -8.59 2.21 -2.76
N GLY A 78 -8.25 1.83 -1.52
CA GLY A 78 -8.09 0.42 -1.12
C GLY A 78 -6.73 -0.14 -1.53
N ILE A 79 -6.43 -1.37 -1.08
CA ILE A 79 -5.18 -2.07 -1.39
C ILE A 79 -5.55 -3.40 -2.06
N PRO A 80 -5.22 -3.59 -3.35
CA PRO A 80 -5.40 -4.88 -4.01
C PRO A 80 -4.55 -5.97 -3.36
N ALA A 81 -4.97 -7.21 -3.55
CA ALA A 81 -4.18 -8.36 -3.13
C ALA A 81 -2.84 -8.42 -3.87
N THR A 82 -1.80 -8.82 -3.15
CA THR A 82 -0.42 -8.91 -3.66
C THR A 82 0.21 -10.24 -3.29
N ALA A 83 1.16 -10.67 -4.10
CA ALA A 83 1.99 -11.84 -3.82
C ALA A 83 3.39 -11.63 -4.44
N VAL A 84 4.29 -12.57 -4.20
CA VAL A 84 5.57 -12.68 -4.92
C VAL A 84 5.54 -13.94 -5.75
N VAL A 85 5.91 -13.84 -7.03
CA VAL A 85 6.07 -14.98 -7.95
C VAL A 85 7.54 -15.15 -8.30
N ARG A 86 7.93 -16.39 -8.62
CA ARG A 86 9.23 -16.74 -9.16
C ARG A 86 9.05 -17.23 -10.59
N PHE A 87 9.87 -16.69 -11.48
CA PHE A 87 10.00 -17.18 -12.85
C PHE A 87 11.08 -18.26 -12.90
N ASP A 88 10.69 -19.46 -13.27
CA ASP A 88 11.58 -20.58 -13.53
C ASP A 88 11.58 -20.87 -15.04
N SER A 89 12.72 -21.34 -15.54
CA SER A 89 12.89 -21.70 -16.94
C SER A 89 13.40 -23.13 -17.12
N GLN A 90 13.30 -23.97 -16.08
CA GLN A 90 13.74 -25.37 -16.08
C GLN A 90 15.17 -25.54 -16.65
N GLU A 91 16.09 -24.65 -16.25
CA GLU A 91 17.50 -24.62 -16.66
C GLU A 91 17.81 -24.33 -18.15
N ARG A 92 16.86 -23.77 -18.93
CA ARG A 92 17.05 -23.54 -20.38
C ARG A 92 17.50 -22.14 -20.79
N ILE A 93 17.60 -21.20 -19.86
CA ILE A 93 18.01 -19.81 -20.18
C ILE A 93 19.53 -19.70 -20.08
N GLY A 94 20.18 -19.56 -21.24
CA GLY A 94 21.62 -19.35 -21.37
C GLY A 94 22.05 -17.89 -21.54
N PHE A 95 21.12 -16.94 -21.47
CA PHE A 95 21.33 -15.51 -21.68
C PHE A 95 20.37 -14.68 -20.82
N PRO A 96 20.70 -13.44 -20.44
CA PRO A 96 19.81 -12.61 -19.64
C PRO A 96 18.47 -12.34 -20.36
N LEU A 97 17.34 -12.46 -19.65
CA LEU A 97 16.01 -12.22 -20.20
C LEU A 97 15.24 -11.17 -19.40
N ASP A 98 14.84 -10.08 -20.07
CA ASP A 98 14.02 -9.04 -19.46
C ASP A 98 12.55 -9.44 -19.36
N ILE A 99 12.01 -9.38 -18.14
CA ILE A 99 10.57 -9.40 -17.87
C ILE A 99 10.15 -7.97 -17.51
N PRO A 100 9.37 -7.28 -18.35
CA PRO A 100 8.94 -5.93 -18.06
C PRO A 100 7.95 -5.90 -16.88
N ALA A 101 7.84 -4.73 -16.25
CA ALA A 101 6.71 -4.46 -15.36
C ALA A 101 5.40 -4.50 -16.15
N GLY A 102 4.31 -4.95 -15.51
CA GLY A 102 3.00 -5.12 -16.14
C GLY A 102 2.82 -6.46 -16.86
N THR A 103 3.80 -7.37 -16.79
CA THR A 103 3.64 -8.74 -17.28
C THR A 103 2.53 -9.45 -16.52
N VAL A 104 1.60 -10.03 -17.26
CA VAL A 104 0.43 -10.71 -16.72
C VAL A 104 0.74 -12.15 -16.33
N VAL A 105 0.33 -12.52 -15.11
CA VAL A 105 0.34 -13.88 -14.55
C VAL A 105 -1.07 -14.22 -14.09
N LYS A 106 -1.54 -15.43 -14.34
CA LYS A 106 -2.88 -15.89 -13.96
C LYS A 106 -2.83 -16.90 -12.81
N GLY A 107 -3.79 -16.77 -11.90
CA GLY A 107 -4.12 -17.76 -10.89
C GLY A 107 -5.00 -18.89 -11.45
N THR A 108 -5.11 -20.02 -10.75
CA THR A 108 -5.98 -21.16 -11.15
C THR A 108 -7.46 -20.78 -11.17
N ALA A 109 -7.87 -19.74 -10.43
CA ALA A 109 -9.23 -19.20 -10.44
C ALA A 109 -9.48 -18.17 -11.56
N GLU A 110 -8.62 -18.10 -12.59
CA GLU A 110 -8.62 -17.09 -13.67
C GLU A 110 -8.39 -15.64 -13.20
N GLU A 111 -7.92 -15.46 -11.96
CA GLU A 111 -7.51 -14.16 -11.43
C GLU A 111 -6.27 -13.64 -12.14
N ILE A 112 -6.29 -12.37 -12.51
CA ILE A 112 -5.21 -11.74 -13.26
C ILE A 112 -4.32 -10.94 -12.30
N PHE A 113 -3.04 -11.26 -12.29
CA PHE A 113 -1.99 -10.55 -11.57
C PHE A 113 -1.02 -9.91 -12.55
N THR A 114 -0.39 -8.80 -12.16
CA THR A 114 0.60 -8.09 -12.97
C THR A 114 1.88 -7.84 -12.18
N THR A 115 3.05 -7.98 -12.82
CA THR A 115 4.34 -7.66 -12.20
C THR A 115 4.46 -6.18 -11.90
N CYS A 116 4.95 -5.83 -10.72
CA CYS A 116 5.04 -4.42 -10.29
C CYS A 116 6.32 -3.74 -10.77
N ASN A 117 7.41 -4.50 -10.85
CA ASN A 117 8.73 -4.01 -11.27
C ASN A 117 9.29 -4.89 -12.39
N PRO A 118 10.17 -4.34 -13.24
CA PRO A 118 10.90 -5.15 -14.20
C PRO A 118 11.86 -6.10 -13.48
N VAL A 119 12.02 -7.31 -14.01
CA VAL A 119 12.95 -8.32 -13.49
C VAL A 119 13.80 -8.83 -14.63
N LEU A 120 15.12 -8.78 -14.44
CA LEU A 120 16.08 -9.34 -15.38
C LEU A 120 16.48 -10.75 -14.91
N LEU A 121 16.05 -11.77 -15.64
CA LEU A 121 16.39 -13.16 -15.36
C LEU A 121 17.82 -13.40 -15.80
N GLN A 122 18.70 -13.54 -14.81
CA GLN A 122 20.10 -13.84 -15.05
C GLN A 122 20.32 -15.36 -15.11
N PRO A 123 21.28 -15.86 -15.91
CA PRO A 123 21.54 -17.29 -16.06
C PRO A 123 22.33 -17.86 -14.86
N TYR A 124 21.84 -17.63 -13.65
CA TYR A 124 22.42 -18.13 -12.40
C TYR A 124 21.39 -18.93 -11.63
N THR A 125 21.85 -20.01 -10.99
CA THR A 125 21.03 -20.83 -10.11
C THR A 125 21.71 -20.92 -8.75
N LEU A 126 20.97 -20.61 -7.68
CA LEU A 126 21.46 -20.82 -6.32
C LEU A 126 21.35 -22.32 -5.97
N LEU A 127 22.50 -22.96 -5.71
CA LEU A 127 22.60 -24.39 -5.36
C LEU A 127 22.47 -24.62 -3.86
N ARG A 128 23.20 -23.85 -3.05
CA ARG A 128 23.23 -23.99 -1.59
C ARG A 128 23.29 -22.65 -0.90
N ARG A 129 22.76 -22.65 0.32
CA ARG A 129 22.76 -21.53 1.25
C ARG A 129 22.94 -22.10 2.66
N TYR A 130 23.92 -21.60 3.38
CA TYR A 130 24.17 -22.03 4.75
C TYR A 130 24.89 -20.94 5.52
N VAL A 131 24.72 -20.97 6.84
CA VAL A 131 25.39 -20.07 7.77
C VAL A 131 26.35 -20.88 8.63
N THR A 132 27.55 -20.34 8.77
CA THR A 132 28.54 -20.80 9.73
C THR A 132 28.59 -19.79 10.87
N HIS A 133 28.41 -20.28 12.10
CA HIS A 133 28.50 -19.46 13.29
C HIS A 133 29.88 -19.61 13.92
N HIS A 134 30.54 -18.48 14.07
CA HIS A 134 31.69 -18.32 14.95
C HIS A 134 31.21 -17.72 16.29
N PRO A 135 32.05 -17.73 17.35
CA PRO A 135 31.63 -17.32 18.68
C PRO A 135 30.99 -15.93 18.79
N SER A 136 31.36 -14.98 17.92
CA SER A 136 30.81 -13.61 17.91
C SER A 136 30.41 -13.10 16.52
N LYS A 137 30.68 -13.87 15.46
CA LYS A 137 30.49 -13.50 14.06
C LYS A 137 29.77 -14.62 13.32
N SER A 138 29.18 -14.30 12.18
CA SER A 138 28.58 -15.28 11.28
C SER A 138 29.05 -15.04 9.85
N CYS A 139 29.18 -16.12 9.09
CA CYS A 139 29.37 -16.06 7.64
C CYS A 139 28.20 -16.78 6.97
N LEU A 140 27.51 -16.06 6.09
CA LEU A 140 26.48 -16.59 5.20
C LEU A 140 27.14 -16.92 3.86
N SER A 141 27.07 -18.17 3.45
CA SER A 141 27.64 -18.65 2.20
C SER A 141 26.54 -19.03 1.21
N LEU A 142 26.60 -18.44 0.02
CA LEU A 142 25.68 -18.67 -1.10
C LEU A 142 26.45 -19.28 -2.27
N GLU A 143 26.14 -20.52 -2.64
CA GLU A 143 26.78 -21.25 -3.73
C GLU A 143 25.95 -21.11 -5.01
N PHE A 144 26.47 -20.40 -6.01
CA PHE A 144 25.79 -20.18 -7.29
C PHE A 144 26.44 -21.00 -8.40
N LYS A 145 25.61 -21.41 -9.36
CA LYS A 145 26.03 -22.00 -10.63
C LYS A 145 25.63 -21.12 -11.79
N TYR A 146 26.60 -20.72 -12.59
CA TYR A 146 26.39 -20.08 -13.88
C TYR A 146 25.92 -21.11 -14.91
N ARG A 147 24.89 -20.76 -15.68
CA ARG A 147 24.29 -21.59 -16.74
C ARG A 147 24.34 -20.90 -18.10
N GLY A 148 24.98 -19.74 -18.18
CA GLY A 148 25.08 -18.96 -19.40
C GLY A 148 26.17 -19.47 -20.34
N ASN A 149 26.40 -18.71 -21.40
CA ASN A 149 27.47 -19.00 -22.35
C ASN A 149 28.84 -18.65 -21.75
N HIS A 150 29.79 -19.59 -21.77
CA HIS A 150 31.14 -19.38 -21.22
C HIS A 150 31.97 -18.37 -22.03
N LYS A 151 31.49 -17.95 -23.21
CA LYS A 151 32.12 -16.89 -24.01
C LYS A 151 31.89 -15.49 -23.45
N GLU A 152 30.92 -15.33 -22.56
CA GLU A 152 30.58 -14.06 -21.91
C GLU A 152 31.06 -14.13 -20.45
N PRO A 153 32.23 -13.56 -20.12
CA PRO A 153 32.81 -13.65 -18.77
C PRO A 153 32.21 -12.65 -17.78
N GLU A 154 31.41 -11.69 -18.26
CA GLU A 154 30.86 -10.61 -17.44
C GLU A 154 29.93 -11.15 -16.34
N THR A 155 30.15 -10.67 -15.11
CA THR A 155 29.28 -10.97 -13.98
C THR A 155 28.06 -10.05 -13.99
N ALA A 156 27.06 -10.36 -13.16
CA ALA A 156 25.77 -9.67 -13.19
C ALA A 156 25.27 -9.25 -11.80
N LEU A 157 24.43 -8.21 -11.78
CA LEU A 157 23.62 -7.85 -10.62
C LEU A 157 22.55 -8.92 -10.39
N LEU A 158 22.51 -9.50 -9.19
CA LEU A 158 21.56 -10.55 -8.83
C LEU A 158 20.51 -10.00 -7.85
N SER A 159 19.27 -9.88 -8.31
CA SER A 159 18.14 -9.53 -7.44
C SER A 159 17.62 -10.76 -6.72
N CYS A 160 17.59 -10.70 -5.39
CA CYS A 160 17.23 -11.80 -4.51
C CYS A 160 16.01 -11.43 -3.66
N PHE A 161 14.99 -12.27 -3.71
CA PHE A 161 13.93 -12.27 -2.70
C PHE A 161 14.43 -13.00 -1.45
N LEU A 162 14.38 -12.33 -0.29
CA LEU A 162 15.07 -12.78 0.91
C LEU A 162 14.45 -14.00 1.54
N ASP A 163 13.15 -14.01 1.81
CA ASP A 163 12.46 -15.17 2.38
C ASP A 163 10.93 -15.01 2.30
N PRO A 164 10.14 -16.09 2.10
CA PRO A 164 8.68 -16.04 2.21
C PRO A 164 8.20 -15.69 3.63
N SER A 165 8.95 -16.07 4.67
CA SER A 165 8.68 -15.72 6.06
C SER A 165 9.10 -14.27 6.34
N VAL A 166 8.13 -13.45 6.75
CA VAL A 166 8.37 -12.03 7.09
C VAL A 166 9.43 -11.88 8.18
N SER A 167 9.42 -12.74 9.20
CA SER A 167 10.39 -12.70 10.29
C SER A 167 11.83 -12.99 9.83
N CYS A 168 12.02 -14.05 9.03
CA CYS A 168 13.34 -14.39 8.49
C CYS A 168 13.85 -13.30 7.56
N ALA A 169 12.99 -12.80 6.66
CA ALA A 169 13.33 -11.73 5.73
C ALA A 169 13.74 -10.44 6.46
N GLY A 170 12.99 -10.03 7.48
CA GLY A 170 13.31 -8.84 8.28
C GLY A 170 14.66 -8.97 9.00
N ILE A 171 14.96 -10.15 9.56
CA ILE A 171 16.27 -10.43 10.18
C ILE A 171 17.38 -10.38 9.13
N LEU A 172 17.21 -11.03 7.97
CA LEU A 172 18.22 -10.99 6.91
C LEU A 172 18.47 -9.55 6.44
N LEU A 173 17.42 -8.76 6.24
CA LEU A 173 17.54 -7.37 5.80
C LEU A 173 18.26 -6.50 6.83
N LEU A 174 17.94 -6.66 8.13
CA LEU A 174 18.64 -5.98 9.22
C LEU A 174 20.13 -6.32 9.23
N TRP A 175 20.49 -7.61 9.11
CA TRP A 175 21.89 -8.03 9.13
C TRP A 175 22.68 -7.54 7.93
N LEU A 176 22.09 -7.63 6.73
CA LEU A 176 22.70 -7.12 5.49
C LEU A 176 22.87 -5.60 5.52
N SER A 177 21.97 -4.87 6.18
CA SER A 177 22.01 -3.40 6.21
C SER A 177 22.88 -2.82 7.33
N GLN A 178 22.83 -3.40 8.53
CA GLN A 178 23.45 -2.80 9.74
C GLN A 178 24.69 -3.55 10.23
N TYR A 179 24.78 -4.86 9.99
CA TYR A 179 25.83 -5.71 10.57
C TYR A 179 26.77 -6.33 9.53
N PHE A 180 26.62 -5.97 8.26
CA PHE A 180 27.53 -6.34 7.19
C PHE A 180 28.95 -5.82 7.48
N ASP A 181 29.93 -6.72 7.36
CA ASP A 181 31.36 -6.44 7.61
C ASP A 181 32.10 -6.35 6.26
N HIS A 182 32.18 -7.47 5.52
CA HIS A 182 32.78 -7.55 4.19
C HIS A 182 32.21 -8.74 3.40
N ILE A 183 32.54 -8.79 2.11
CA ILE A 183 32.08 -9.83 1.18
C ILE A 183 33.26 -10.41 0.39
N GLU A 184 33.25 -11.73 0.22
CA GLU A 184 34.26 -12.45 -0.55
C GLU A 184 33.59 -13.37 -1.57
N LEU A 185 34.22 -13.51 -2.73
CA LEU A 185 33.78 -14.43 -3.78
C LEU A 185 34.90 -15.44 -4.04
N ALA A 186 34.61 -16.73 -3.89
CA ALA A 186 35.52 -17.82 -4.19
C ALA A 186 35.14 -18.49 -5.52
N HIS A 187 36.08 -18.56 -6.46
CA HIS A 187 35.90 -19.18 -7.78
C HIS A 187 37.20 -19.82 -8.27
N ALA A 188 37.16 -21.12 -8.59
CA ALA A 188 38.27 -21.91 -9.14
C ALA A 188 39.64 -21.64 -8.46
N ASP A 189 39.69 -21.79 -7.14
CA ASP A 189 40.84 -21.55 -6.25
C ASP A 189 41.27 -20.08 -6.06
N ASN A 190 40.61 -19.13 -6.74
CA ASN A 190 40.81 -17.71 -6.51
C ASN A 190 39.80 -17.18 -5.49
N LEU A 191 40.27 -16.29 -4.62
CA LEU A 191 39.44 -15.54 -3.67
C LEU A 191 39.50 -14.06 -4.05
N TYR A 192 38.33 -13.48 -4.26
CA TYR A 192 38.16 -12.08 -4.58
C TYR A 192 37.48 -11.38 -3.41
N HIS A 193 37.95 -10.18 -3.08
CA HIS A 193 37.41 -9.38 -1.97
C HIS A 193 36.64 -8.19 -2.55
N GLY A 194 35.41 -7.98 -2.09
CA GLY A 194 34.64 -6.78 -2.44
C GLY A 194 35.25 -5.54 -1.78
N ASP A 195 35.16 -4.40 -2.45
CA ASP A 195 35.59 -3.12 -1.85
C ASP A 195 34.63 -2.74 -0.72
N GLU A 196 35.08 -2.93 0.52
CA GLU A 196 34.34 -2.62 1.75
C GLU A 196 33.82 -1.17 1.80
N THR A 197 34.47 -0.24 1.10
CA THR A 197 34.07 1.17 1.10
C THR A 197 32.98 1.49 0.07
N ARG A 198 32.75 0.60 -0.90
CA ARG A 198 31.78 0.80 -1.99
C ARG A 198 30.63 -0.18 -1.95
N PHE A 199 30.84 -1.34 -1.35
CA PHE A 199 29.82 -2.38 -1.30
C PHE A 199 28.89 -2.15 -0.11
N SER A 200 27.62 -1.93 -0.39
CA SER A 200 26.58 -1.82 0.63
C SER A 200 25.31 -2.45 0.10
N PHE A 201 24.65 -3.22 0.96
CA PHE A 201 23.31 -3.71 0.67
C PHE A 201 22.29 -2.60 0.87
N ILE A 202 21.49 -2.32 -0.15
CA ILE A 202 20.44 -1.30 -0.11
C ILE A 202 19.09 -2.04 -0.14
N PRO A 203 18.27 -1.92 0.92
CA PRO A 203 16.91 -2.40 0.90
C PRO A 203 16.11 -1.80 -0.27
N GLN A 204 15.39 -2.64 -1.00
CA GLN A 204 14.50 -2.19 -2.07
C GLN A 204 13.18 -1.65 -1.51
N ILE A 205 13.26 -0.62 -0.66
CA ILE A 205 12.11 0.11 -0.09
C ILE A 205 12.14 1.54 -0.64
N GLY A 206 10.97 2.14 -0.87
CA GLY A 206 10.89 3.57 -1.17
C GLY A 206 10.76 3.91 -2.66
N LYS A 207 11.54 4.87 -3.18
CA LYS A 207 11.26 5.53 -4.49
C LYS A 207 11.32 4.59 -5.69
N ASN A 208 12.19 3.59 -5.65
CA ASN A 208 12.52 2.77 -6.82
C ASN A 208 11.74 1.45 -6.87
N ASN A 209 11.03 1.08 -5.80
CA ASN A 209 10.25 -0.14 -5.70
C ASN A 209 8.87 0.18 -5.11
N SER A 210 7.94 0.61 -5.97
CA SER A 210 6.59 1.04 -5.59
C SER A 210 5.59 0.08 -6.20
N VAL A 211 4.91 -0.69 -5.35
CA VAL A 211 4.08 -1.83 -5.78
C VAL A 211 2.72 -1.36 -6.26
N LEU A 212 2.10 -0.47 -5.51
CA LEU A 212 0.77 0.05 -5.82
C LEU A 212 0.87 1.30 -6.70
N SER A 213 1.82 1.33 -7.64
CA SER A 213 2.01 2.47 -8.55
C SER A 213 0.82 2.66 -9.51
N GLY A 214 0.69 3.82 -10.12
CA GLY A 214 -0.16 3.92 -11.31
C GLY A 214 0.31 5.02 -12.23
N ALA A 215 -0.58 5.51 -13.09
CA ALA A 215 -0.17 6.28 -14.27
C ALA A 215 0.69 7.54 -14.00
N ASP A 216 0.61 8.12 -12.80
CA ASP A 216 1.36 9.31 -12.43
C ASP A 216 2.75 9.01 -11.85
N LYS A 217 3.75 9.76 -12.31
CA LYS A 217 5.17 9.60 -11.91
C LYS A 217 5.51 10.18 -10.53
N LYS A 218 4.57 10.83 -9.82
CA LYS A 218 4.82 11.43 -8.51
C LYS A 218 4.72 10.36 -7.40
N PRO A 219 5.70 10.27 -6.49
CA PRO A 219 5.65 9.31 -5.38
C PRO A 219 4.53 9.67 -4.40
N ASN A 220 3.61 8.74 -4.13
CA ASN A 220 2.59 8.88 -3.10
C ASN A 220 3.11 8.30 -1.78
N TRP A 221 3.58 9.16 -0.87
CA TRP A 221 4.15 8.71 0.41
C TRP A 221 3.14 8.07 1.38
N PRO A 222 1.91 8.60 1.53
CA PRO A 222 0.84 7.91 2.27
C PRO A 222 0.63 6.47 1.81
N GLN A 223 0.67 6.23 0.50
CA GLN A 223 0.58 4.89 -0.05
C GLN A 223 1.74 3.99 0.37
N LYS A 224 2.97 4.49 0.36
CA LYS A 224 4.14 3.68 0.78
C LYS A 224 4.10 3.28 2.24
N LEU A 225 3.56 4.16 3.08
CA LEU A 225 3.29 3.79 4.46
C LEU A 225 2.29 2.63 4.52
N LEU A 226 1.21 2.69 3.73
CA LEU A 226 0.25 1.58 3.64
C LEU A 226 0.87 0.30 3.07
N GLU A 227 1.78 0.39 2.09
CA GLU A 227 2.54 -0.76 1.59
C GLU A 227 3.33 -1.42 2.72
N GLY A 228 4.09 -0.63 3.50
CA GLY A 228 4.84 -1.13 4.66
C GLY A 228 3.98 -1.63 5.82
N LEU A 229 2.80 -1.06 6.02
CA LEU A 229 1.91 -1.45 7.10
C LEU A 229 1.09 -2.69 6.77
N TYR A 230 0.66 -2.92 5.53
CA TYR A 230 -0.27 -4.01 5.20
C TYR A 230 0.30 -5.07 4.26
N ILE A 231 1.32 -4.76 3.47
CA ILE A 231 1.87 -5.67 2.45
C ILE A 231 3.42 -5.66 2.43
N ASP A 232 4.05 -5.58 3.60
CA ASP A 232 5.52 -5.52 3.79
C ASP A 232 6.34 -6.55 2.99
N HIS A 233 5.83 -7.78 2.82
CA HIS A 233 6.48 -8.86 2.08
C HIS A 233 6.95 -8.49 0.67
N VAL A 234 6.31 -7.54 0.00
CA VAL A 234 6.69 -7.09 -1.35
C VAL A 234 8.01 -6.31 -1.39
N HIS A 235 8.53 -5.92 -0.23
CA HIS A 235 9.77 -5.18 -0.10
C HIS A 235 10.94 -6.01 0.46
N HIS A 236 10.79 -7.33 0.61
CA HIS A 236 11.85 -8.24 1.06
C HIS A 236 12.82 -8.62 -0.06
N PHE A 237 13.34 -7.61 -0.77
CA PHE A 237 14.26 -7.77 -1.88
C PHE A 237 15.59 -7.06 -1.61
N ILE A 238 16.65 -7.67 -2.11
CA ILE A 238 18.00 -7.11 -2.07
C ILE A 238 18.73 -7.43 -3.36
N ASP A 239 19.57 -6.51 -3.82
CA ASP A 239 20.43 -6.74 -4.98
C ASP A 239 21.86 -7.01 -4.53
N ILE A 240 22.47 -8.03 -5.14
CA ILE A 240 23.87 -8.41 -4.94
C ILE A 240 24.66 -8.00 -6.17
N ASP A 241 25.48 -6.96 -6.06
CA ASP A 241 26.28 -6.40 -7.15
C ASP A 241 27.59 -7.18 -7.33
N ILE A 242 27.52 -8.36 -7.95
CA ILE A 242 28.72 -9.17 -8.22
C ILE A 242 29.77 -8.39 -9.03
N PRO A 243 29.43 -7.57 -10.05
CA PRO A 243 30.39 -6.73 -10.76
C PRO A 243 31.21 -5.80 -9.86
N ALA A 244 30.64 -5.31 -8.75
CA ALA A 244 31.36 -4.48 -7.79
C ALA A 244 32.45 -5.26 -7.01
N ILE A 245 32.36 -6.59 -6.97
CA ILE A 245 33.37 -7.49 -6.37
C ILE A 245 34.35 -7.94 -7.46
N VAL A 246 33.82 -8.53 -8.53
CA VAL A 246 34.58 -9.08 -9.66
C VAL A 246 33.79 -8.82 -10.95
N PRO A 247 34.29 -7.99 -11.86
CA PRO A 247 33.60 -7.68 -13.12
C PRO A 247 33.51 -8.88 -14.07
N GLU A 248 34.54 -9.72 -14.10
CA GLU A 248 34.66 -10.83 -15.05
C GLU A 248 35.16 -12.09 -14.34
N LEU A 249 34.51 -13.22 -14.59
CA LEU A 249 34.92 -14.55 -14.10
C LEU A 249 35.18 -15.50 -15.28
N ASP A 250 36.21 -16.33 -15.14
CA ASP A 250 36.53 -17.33 -16.15
C ASP A 250 35.69 -18.60 -15.95
N TRP A 251 34.51 -18.61 -16.58
CA TRP A 251 33.58 -19.75 -16.52
C TRP A 251 34.14 -21.05 -17.13
N ALA A 252 35.27 -21.03 -17.85
CA ALA A 252 35.90 -22.25 -18.33
C ALA A 252 36.60 -23.05 -17.21
N LEU A 253 37.00 -22.39 -16.11
CA LEU A 253 37.65 -23.05 -14.97
C LEU A 253 36.64 -23.73 -14.05
N SER A 254 35.52 -23.07 -13.77
CA SER A 254 34.44 -23.57 -12.93
C SER A 254 33.14 -22.84 -13.26
N ASP A 255 32.05 -23.59 -13.41
CA ASP A 255 30.70 -23.04 -13.57
C ASP A 255 30.11 -22.56 -12.22
N THR A 256 30.82 -22.78 -11.12
CA THR A 256 30.32 -22.50 -9.77
C THR A 256 31.21 -21.51 -9.04
N PHE A 257 30.59 -20.64 -8.25
CA PHE A 257 31.27 -19.75 -7.31
C PHE A 257 30.52 -19.73 -5.98
N THR A 258 31.25 -19.45 -4.89
CA THR A 258 30.66 -19.27 -3.57
C THR A 258 30.84 -17.84 -3.12
N LEU A 259 29.74 -17.18 -2.76
CA LEU A 259 29.74 -15.86 -2.18
C LEU A 259 29.65 -15.97 -0.66
N ASN A 260 30.65 -15.46 0.05
CA ASN A 260 30.72 -15.44 1.50
C ASN A 260 30.47 -14.02 2.01
N ILE A 261 29.40 -13.84 2.79
CA ILE A 261 29.00 -12.58 3.39
C ILE A 261 29.27 -12.66 4.88
N TYR A 262 30.19 -11.84 5.38
CA TYR A 262 30.59 -11.83 6.78
C TYR A 262 29.85 -10.75 7.55
N PHE A 263 29.42 -11.11 8.77
CA PHE A 263 28.72 -10.22 9.68
C PHE A 263 29.53 -9.97 10.96
N SER A 264 29.48 -8.72 11.43
CA SER A 264 30.09 -8.27 12.67
C SER A 264 29.42 -8.82 13.93
N LYS A 265 28.16 -9.28 13.81
CA LYS A 265 27.38 -9.96 14.84
C LYS A 265 26.94 -11.34 14.38
N GLN A 266 26.68 -12.23 15.34
CA GLN A 266 26.09 -13.53 15.05
C GLN A 266 24.68 -13.36 14.47
N LEU A 267 24.41 -14.03 13.35
CA LEU A 267 23.09 -14.08 12.71
C LEU A 267 22.20 -15.08 13.47
N PRO A 268 21.02 -14.70 13.99
CA PRO A 268 20.16 -15.57 14.79
C PRO A 268 19.25 -16.44 13.90
N LEU A 269 19.80 -16.95 12.79
CA LEU A 269 19.11 -17.86 11.88
C LEU A 269 19.91 -19.15 11.77
N ARG A 270 19.19 -20.26 11.71
CA ARG A 270 19.77 -21.59 11.52
C ARG A 270 19.62 -22.06 10.07
N ASN A 271 20.40 -23.08 9.70
CA ASN A 271 20.38 -23.62 8.34
C ASN A 271 19.02 -24.18 7.89
N ASP A 272 18.22 -24.70 8.82
CA ASP A 272 16.85 -25.17 8.58
C ASP A 272 15.89 -24.03 8.25
N GLN A 273 16.12 -22.82 8.77
CA GLN A 273 15.30 -21.64 8.49
C GLN A 273 15.68 -20.98 7.15
N LEU A 274 16.89 -21.23 6.64
CA LEU A 274 17.40 -20.63 5.42
C LEU A 274 17.07 -21.43 4.16
N THR A 275 16.36 -22.54 4.28
CA THR A 275 16.10 -23.46 3.17
C THR A 275 15.36 -22.80 2.02
N GLU A 276 14.54 -21.78 2.28
CA GLU A 276 13.75 -21.05 1.27
C GLU A 276 14.24 -19.63 1.00
N SER A 277 15.36 -19.22 1.61
CA SER A 277 15.86 -17.85 1.53
C SER A 277 16.67 -17.57 0.26
N PHE A 278 16.80 -16.31 -0.16
CA PHE A 278 17.58 -15.89 -1.35
C PHE A 278 17.10 -16.53 -2.66
N ARG A 279 15.79 -16.47 -2.93
CA ARG A 279 15.24 -16.91 -4.22
C ARG A 279 15.57 -15.88 -5.31
N LEU A 280 16.15 -16.35 -6.42
CA LEU A 280 16.36 -15.55 -7.63
C LEU A 280 15.10 -15.50 -8.49
N ASN A 281 15.08 -14.58 -9.47
CA ASN A 281 14.05 -14.47 -10.50
C ASN A 281 12.64 -14.23 -9.93
N CYS A 282 12.55 -13.48 -8.83
CA CYS A 282 11.29 -13.17 -8.18
C CYS A 282 10.78 -11.77 -8.54
N ALA A 283 9.46 -11.62 -8.64
CA ALA A 283 8.78 -10.34 -8.80
C ALA A 283 7.60 -10.23 -7.84
N ALA A 284 7.40 -9.05 -7.26
CA ALA A 284 6.13 -8.72 -6.63
C ALA A 284 5.05 -8.57 -7.72
N VAL A 285 3.89 -9.16 -7.47
CA VAL A 285 2.71 -9.09 -8.33
C VAL A 285 1.52 -8.52 -7.57
N VAL A 286 0.68 -7.81 -8.28
CA VAL A 286 -0.55 -7.20 -7.77
C VAL A 286 -1.74 -7.70 -8.57
N ASN A 287 -2.85 -8.02 -7.88
CA ASN A 287 -4.11 -8.35 -8.53
C ASN A 287 -4.55 -7.14 -9.38
N GLN A 288 -4.74 -7.37 -10.67
CA GLN A 288 -4.93 -6.31 -11.64
C GLN A 288 -6.31 -5.67 -11.46
N GLU A 289 -6.36 -4.33 -11.44
CA GLU A 289 -7.63 -3.62 -11.51
C GLU A 289 -8.32 -3.90 -12.85
N GLU A 290 -9.53 -4.44 -12.80
CA GLU A 290 -10.35 -4.67 -13.97
C GLU A 290 -11.10 -3.40 -14.35
N GLN A 291 -11.05 -3.04 -15.63
CA GLN A 291 -11.86 -1.95 -16.16
C GLN A 291 -13.18 -2.52 -16.66
N ASN A 292 -14.27 -2.07 -16.08
CA ASN A 292 -15.62 -2.48 -16.41
C ASN A 292 -16.41 -1.30 -16.99
N GLU A 293 -17.32 -1.64 -17.91
CA GLU A 293 -18.21 -0.68 -18.56
C GLU A 293 -19.65 -1.13 -18.41
N ILE A 294 -20.50 -0.25 -17.91
CA ILE A 294 -21.93 -0.50 -17.75
C ILE A 294 -22.69 0.64 -18.42
N ILE A 295 -23.79 0.30 -19.09
CA ILE A 295 -24.74 1.26 -19.64
C ILE A 295 -25.97 1.26 -18.75
N LEU A 296 -26.40 2.46 -18.34
CA LEU A 296 -27.59 2.67 -17.52
C LEU A 296 -28.51 3.69 -18.20
N ASP A 297 -29.80 3.53 -17.97
CA ASP A 297 -30.85 4.38 -18.52
C ASP A 297 -31.01 5.62 -17.63
N PHE A 298 -31.13 6.79 -18.24
CA PHE A 298 -31.54 7.99 -17.53
C PHE A 298 -33.05 7.99 -17.29
N HIS A 299 -33.45 8.53 -16.14
CA HIS A 299 -34.84 8.74 -15.79
C HIS A 299 -35.09 10.22 -15.43
N GLU A 300 -36.27 10.72 -15.79
CA GLU A 300 -36.65 12.09 -15.45
C GLU A 300 -36.78 12.25 -13.92
N ASN A 301 -36.26 13.37 -13.41
CA ASN A 301 -36.20 13.68 -11.98
C ASN A 301 -35.37 12.71 -11.13
N GLU A 302 -34.51 11.91 -11.74
CA GLU A 302 -33.56 11.04 -11.05
C GLU A 302 -32.13 11.52 -11.29
N ALA A 303 -31.48 11.95 -10.20
CA ALA A 303 -30.10 12.42 -10.22
C ALA A 303 -29.11 11.41 -9.67
N VAL A 304 -29.60 10.32 -9.05
CA VAL A 304 -28.79 9.35 -8.33
C VAL A 304 -29.04 7.97 -8.93
N TYR A 305 -27.99 7.36 -9.46
CA TYR A 305 -28.08 6.07 -10.14
C TYR A 305 -27.26 5.03 -9.40
N ARG A 306 -27.86 3.87 -9.13
CA ARG A 306 -27.18 2.75 -8.50
C ARG A 306 -26.35 1.98 -9.52
N LEU A 307 -25.10 1.68 -9.16
CA LEU A 307 -24.26 0.78 -9.95
C LEU A 307 -24.52 -0.69 -9.53
N PRO A 308 -24.85 -1.58 -10.48
CA PRO A 308 -25.04 -3.00 -10.20
C PRO A 308 -23.69 -3.72 -10.16
N VAL A 309 -22.91 -3.46 -9.12
CA VAL A 309 -21.61 -4.11 -8.89
C VAL A 309 -21.79 -5.32 -7.98
N ASP A 310 -21.16 -6.43 -8.34
CA ASP A 310 -21.16 -7.64 -7.53
C ASP A 310 -20.48 -7.41 -6.17
N ASP A 311 -20.98 -8.09 -5.14
CA ASP A 311 -20.42 -8.02 -3.79
C ASP A 311 -18.94 -8.44 -3.72
N SER A 312 -18.48 -9.20 -4.71
CA SER A 312 -17.09 -9.65 -4.83
C SER A 312 -16.13 -8.57 -5.32
N HIS A 313 -16.59 -7.36 -5.67
CA HIS A 313 -15.77 -6.31 -6.25
C HIS A 313 -15.83 -5.00 -5.46
N TYR A 314 -14.68 -4.34 -5.35
CA TYR A 314 -14.59 -2.98 -4.81
C TYR A 314 -14.23 -1.99 -5.91
N ILE A 315 -15.04 -0.93 -6.09
CA ILE A 315 -14.72 0.14 -7.03
C ILE A 315 -13.60 1.00 -6.45
N THR A 316 -12.45 1.05 -7.12
CA THR A 316 -11.30 1.87 -6.69
C THR A 316 -11.34 3.26 -7.32
N GLU A 317 -11.84 3.38 -8.56
CA GLU A 317 -11.89 4.63 -9.29
C GLU A 317 -13.01 4.64 -10.35
N LEU A 318 -13.76 5.73 -10.39
CA LEU A 318 -14.67 6.05 -11.49
C LEU A 318 -13.88 6.82 -12.56
N LYS A 319 -13.73 6.27 -13.77
CA LYS A 319 -12.85 6.84 -14.82
C LYS A 319 -13.50 7.97 -15.58
N HIS A 320 -14.60 7.66 -16.26
CA HIS A 320 -15.36 8.65 -17.01
C HIS A 320 -16.79 8.17 -17.23
N ILE A 321 -17.67 9.14 -17.43
CA ILE A 321 -19.06 8.94 -17.85
C ILE A 321 -19.22 9.61 -19.20
N GLN A 322 -19.91 8.96 -20.12
CA GLN A 322 -20.23 9.50 -21.45
C GLN A 322 -21.66 9.15 -21.81
N LEU A 323 -22.27 9.90 -22.74
CA LEU A 323 -23.54 9.46 -23.34
C LEU A 323 -23.30 8.17 -24.12
N ALA A 324 -24.17 7.19 -23.91
CA ALA A 324 -24.20 5.98 -24.72
C ALA A 324 -25.18 6.21 -25.86
N PHE A 325 -24.64 6.40 -27.07
CA PHE A 325 -25.46 6.51 -28.28
C PHE A 325 -25.63 5.16 -28.96
N GLU A 326 -26.82 4.91 -29.49
CA GLU A 326 -26.97 3.86 -30.49
C GLU A 326 -26.32 4.30 -31.82
N PRO A 327 -25.85 3.39 -32.68
CA PRO A 327 -25.08 3.74 -33.89
C PRO A 327 -25.77 4.71 -34.86
N HIS A 328 -27.10 4.83 -34.78
CA HIS A 328 -27.89 5.74 -35.60
C HIS A 328 -28.15 7.11 -34.93
N GLU A 329 -27.88 7.24 -33.64
CA GLU A 329 -28.04 8.47 -32.86
C GLU A 329 -26.77 9.32 -32.77
N GLU A 330 -25.59 8.76 -33.04
CA GLU A 330 -24.31 9.50 -33.09
C GLU A 330 -24.36 10.70 -34.07
N PHE A 331 -25.17 10.62 -35.13
CA PHE A 331 -25.37 11.69 -36.10
C PHE A 331 -26.19 12.89 -35.57
N ARG A 332 -26.84 12.78 -34.40
CA ARG A 332 -27.68 13.85 -33.82
C ARG A 332 -26.92 14.94 -33.08
N GLY A 333 -25.61 14.76 -32.84
CA GLY A 333 -24.75 15.83 -32.32
C GLY A 333 -25.11 16.35 -30.92
N ILE A 334 -25.83 15.58 -30.11
CA ILE A 334 -26.05 15.92 -28.70
C ILE A 334 -24.73 15.66 -27.98
N ILE A 335 -23.98 16.71 -27.67
CA ILE A 335 -22.72 16.60 -26.94
C ILE A 335 -23.00 17.06 -25.52
N ALA A 336 -22.95 16.13 -24.57
CA ALA A 336 -22.96 16.45 -23.15
C ALA A 336 -21.62 16.03 -22.56
N ASP A 337 -20.87 16.99 -22.05
CA ASP A 337 -19.60 16.73 -21.41
C ASP A 337 -19.83 16.41 -19.94
N PHE A 338 -19.24 15.30 -19.48
CA PHE A 338 -19.28 14.90 -18.07
C PHE A 338 -17.91 15.01 -17.44
N TYR A 339 -17.84 15.65 -16.28
CA TYR A 339 -16.61 15.82 -15.51
C TYR A 339 -16.77 15.32 -14.08
N PRO A 340 -15.70 14.82 -13.44
CA PRO A 340 -15.76 14.47 -12.03
C PRO A 340 -15.98 15.72 -11.18
N VAL A 341 -16.65 15.58 -10.04
CA VAL A 341 -16.92 16.67 -9.10
C VAL A 341 -15.63 17.33 -8.57
N THR A 342 -14.49 16.64 -8.62
CA THR A 342 -13.17 17.20 -8.30
C THR A 342 -12.79 18.40 -9.17
N ASN A 343 -13.34 18.49 -10.39
CA ASN A 343 -13.16 19.61 -11.30
C ASN A 343 -14.12 20.78 -11.01
N LEU A 344 -15.11 20.61 -10.13
CA LEU A 344 -16.11 21.62 -9.77
C LEU A 344 -15.58 22.55 -8.67
N ALA A 345 -14.67 23.45 -9.04
CA ALA A 345 -14.16 24.53 -8.18
C ALA A 345 -14.89 25.85 -8.47
N PRO A 346 -14.96 26.79 -7.52
CA PRO A 346 -15.56 28.11 -7.75
C PRO A 346 -14.97 28.85 -8.97
N ALA A 347 -13.66 28.72 -9.18
CA ALA A 347 -12.97 29.31 -10.32
C ALA A 347 -13.19 28.56 -11.64
N SER A 348 -13.38 27.23 -11.60
CA SER A 348 -13.57 26.45 -12.82
C SER A 348 -14.93 26.73 -13.44
N ARG A 349 -15.98 27.00 -12.65
CA ARG A 349 -17.32 27.40 -13.15
C ARG A 349 -17.34 28.57 -14.15
N LEU A 350 -16.27 29.38 -14.17
CA LEU A 350 -16.14 30.52 -15.08
C LEU A 350 -15.52 30.15 -16.44
N LEU A 351 -15.03 28.91 -16.59
CA LEU A 351 -14.42 28.44 -17.84
C LEU A 351 -15.51 28.06 -18.85
N PRO A 352 -15.36 28.41 -20.15
CA PRO A 352 -16.34 28.12 -21.18
C PRO A 352 -16.70 26.63 -21.29
N GLN A 353 -15.72 25.76 -21.08
CA GLN A 353 -15.86 24.30 -21.14
C GLN A 353 -16.79 23.70 -20.07
N TYR A 354 -17.16 24.47 -19.03
CA TYR A 354 -18.03 24.01 -17.94
C TYR A 354 -19.40 24.71 -17.91
N GLN A 355 -19.72 25.54 -18.91
CA GLN A 355 -20.99 26.26 -18.95
C GLN A 355 -22.19 25.31 -19.12
N ASP A 356 -22.07 24.28 -19.96
CA ASP A 356 -23.14 23.31 -20.24
C ASP A 356 -22.74 21.87 -19.84
N ALA A 357 -21.75 21.74 -18.95
CA ALA A 357 -21.21 20.46 -18.55
C ALA A 357 -21.92 19.89 -17.32
N TRP A 358 -22.02 18.57 -17.28
CA TRP A 358 -22.53 17.81 -16.15
C TRP A 358 -21.38 17.32 -15.27
N PHE A 359 -21.60 17.31 -13.97
CA PHE A 359 -20.64 16.84 -12.99
C PHE A 359 -21.15 15.57 -12.32
N TYR A 360 -20.25 14.63 -12.05
CA TYR A 360 -20.61 13.39 -11.36
C TYR A 360 -19.72 13.12 -10.15
N ALA A 361 -20.31 12.46 -9.14
CA ALA A 361 -19.61 12.01 -7.94
C ALA A 361 -20.01 10.57 -7.61
N LEU A 362 -19.04 9.76 -7.16
CA LEU A 362 -19.29 8.42 -6.63
C LEU A 362 -19.45 8.51 -5.11
N SER A 363 -20.57 8.02 -4.57
CA SER A 363 -20.74 7.75 -3.14
C SER A 363 -20.65 6.25 -2.87
N ILE A 364 -20.10 5.90 -1.71
CA ILE A 364 -20.00 4.53 -1.22
C ILE A 364 -20.70 4.48 0.14
N ASP A 365 -21.85 3.81 0.19
CA ASP A 365 -22.62 3.65 1.42
C ASP A 365 -22.57 2.19 1.88
N LYS A 366 -22.41 1.95 3.18
CA LYS A 366 -22.54 0.59 3.72
C LYS A 366 -24.02 0.24 3.94
N THR A 367 -24.45 -0.90 3.40
CA THR A 367 -25.76 -1.47 3.70
C THR A 367 -25.83 -1.93 5.15
N ILE A 368 -27.04 -2.26 5.63
CA ILE A 368 -27.25 -2.87 6.97
C ILE A 368 -26.46 -4.18 7.12
N THR A 369 -26.23 -4.89 6.01
CA THR A 369 -25.41 -6.12 5.97
C THR A 369 -23.90 -5.87 5.90
N GLY A 370 -23.47 -4.60 5.95
CA GLY A 370 -22.06 -4.21 5.86
C GLY A 370 -21.46 -4.23 4.46
N ARG A 371 -22.29 -4.37 3.42
CA ARG A 371 -21.84 -4.42 2.01
C ARG A 371 -21.74 -3.02 1.43
N ASN A 372 -20.79 -2.81 0.53
CA ASN A 372 -20.64 -1.52 -0.14
C ASN A 372 -21.70 -1.35 -1.23
N HIS A 373 -22.38 -0.21 -1.20
CA HIS A 373 -23.35 0.21 -2.18
C HIS A 373 -22.79 1.44 -2.92
N TYR A 374 -22.76 1.37 -4.24
CA TYR A 374 -22.19 2.42 -5.07
C TYR A 374 -23.29 3.19 -5.79
N SER A 375 -23.28 4.51 -5.65
CA SER A 375 -24.22 5.40 -6.33
C SER A 375 -23.49 6.54 -7.02
N ILE A 376 -23.92 6.87 -8.23
CA ILE A 376 -23.45 8.02 -9.00
C ILE A 376 -24.45 9.15 -8.82
N HIS A 377 -23.96 10.31 -8.42
CA HIS A 377 -24.74 11.54 -8.29
C HIS A 377 -24.40 12.49 -9.42
N PHE A 378 -25.41 13.02 -10.11
CA PHE A 378 -25.24 14.00 -11.19
C PHE A 378 -25.67 15.41 -10.76
N TYR A 379 -24.83 16.38 -11.12
CA TYR A 379 -25.02 17.80 -10.82
C TYR A 379 -24.78 18.68 -12.04
N ASP A 380 -25.48 19.80 -12.15
CA ASP A 380 -25.13 20.87 -13.08
C ASP A 380 -23.92 21.69 -12.60
N ASN A 381 -23.47 22.66 -13.40
CA ASN A 381 -22.38 23.57 -13.04
C ASN A 381 -22.68 24.48 -11.83
N HIS A 382 -23.95 24.62 -11.45
CA HIS A 382 -24.41 25.34 -10.27
C HIS A 382 -24.53 24.44 -9.03
N GLY A 383 -24.29 23.13 -9.17
CA GLY A 383 -24.42 22.13 -8.11
C GLY A 383 -25.86 21.68 -7.85
N LYS A 384 -26.80 21.95 -8.76
CA LYS A 384 -28.17 21.44 -8.68
C LYS A 384 -28.23 20.02 -9.24
N ALA A 385 -29.05 19.19 -8.60
CA ALA A 385 -29.27 17.82 -9.02
C ALA A 385 -29.88 17.75 -10.44
N LEU A 386 -29.50 16.73 -11.20
CA LEU A 386 -30.04 16.46 -12.54
C LEU A 386 -31.56 16.22 -12.48
N THR A 387 -32.33 17.00 -13.24
CA THR A 387 -33.77 16.82 -13.40
C THR A 387 -34.15 16.34 -14.79
N THR A 388 -33.54 16.95 -15.81
CA THR A 388 -33.77 16.64 -17.23
C THR A 388 -32.49 16.04 -17.80
N PRO A 389 -32.48 14.74 -18.15
CA PRO A 389 -31.28 14.08 -18.61
C PRO A 389 -30.85 14.58 -20.00
N PRO A 390 -29.53 14.66 -20.26
CA PRO A 390 -29.02 15.09 -21.55
C PRO A 390 -29.21 14.07 -22.68
N GLY A 391 -29.51 12.81 -22.36
CA GLY A 391 -29.71 11.73 -23.32
C GLY A 391 -30.47 10.56 -22.70
N PRO A 392 -30.70 9.47 -23.47
CA PRO A 392 -31.45 8.32 -22.99
C PRO A 392 -30.64 7.41 -22.06
N HIS A 393 -29.34 7.24 -22.34
CA HIS A 393 -28.47 6.33 -21.62
C HIS A 393 -27.10 6.97 -21.38
N PHE A 394 -26.44 6.57 -20.29
CA PHE A 394 -25.03 6.89 -20.06
C PHE A 394 -24.20 5.61 -19.91
N ARG A 395 -22.98 5.67 -20.42
CA ARG A 395 -21.93 4.70 -20.20
C ARG A 395 -21.08 5.14 -19.03
N CYS A 396 -20.91 4.26 -18.07
CA CYS A 396 -20.04 4.44 -16.93
C CYS A 396 -18.86 3.48 -17.03
N THR A 397 -17.65 4.03 -17.11
CA THR A 397 -16.41 3.25 -17.05
C THR A 397 -15.81 3.39 -15.65
N TYR A 398 -15.59 2.28 -14.97
CA TYR A 398 -14.99 2.25 -13.64
C TYR A 398 -13.95 1.15 -13.53
N ARG A 399 -13.10 1.24 -12.50
CA ARG A 399 -12.13 0.22 -12.13
C ARG A 399 -12.51 -0.44 -10.83
N CYS A 400 -12.30 -1.75 -10.75
CA CYS A 400 -12.51 -2.49 -9.53
C CYS A 400 -11.40 -3.50 -9.25
N ILE A 401 -11.30 -3.85 -7.98
CA ILE A 401 -10.45 -4.92 -7.46
C ILE A 401 -11.33 -6.03 -6.91
N ILE A 402 -10.85 -7.27 -7.02
CA ILE A 402 -11.53 -8.44 -6.46
C ILE A 402 -11.33 -8.44 -4.94
N SER A 403 -12.43 -8.53 -4.20
CA SER A 403 -12.47 -8.46 -2.72
C SER A 403 -11.87 -9.68 -2.03
N THR A 404 -11.99 -10.86 -2.64
CA THR A 404 -11.48 -12.11 -2.07
C THR A 404 -10.81 -12.92 -3.17
N PRO A 405 -9.49 -12.78 -3.36
CA PRO A 405 -8.78 -13.68 -4.25
C PRO A 405 -8.84 -15.11 -3.70
N GLN A 406 -9.23 -16.07 -4.54
CA GLN A 406 -9.34 -17.49 -4.21
C GLN A 406 -8.02 -18.24 -4.43
N SER A 407 -7.12 -17.70 -5.26
CA SER A 407 -5.85 -18.36 -5.58
C SER A 407 -4.91 -18.39 -4.37
N ARG A 408 -4.36 -19.57 -4.06
CA ARG A 408 -3.22 -19.71 -3.14
C ARG A 408 -1.91 -19.36 -3.86
N ALA A 409 -0.81 -19.30 -3.11
CA ALA A 409 0.53 -19.06 -3.69
C ALA A 409 0.84 -20.02 -4.84
N GLU A 410 0.66 -21.32 -4.61
CA GLU A 410 0.94 -22.38 -5.56
C GLU A 410 0.03 -22.35 -6.79
N ASP A 411 -1.07 -21.60 -6.74
CA ASP A 411 -2.04 -21.49 -7.82
C ASP A 411 -1.67 -20.42 -8.86
N ILE A 412 -0.71 -19.54 -8.55
CA ILE A 412 -0.28 -18.47 -9.46
C ILE A 412 0.77 -19.05 -10.42
N CYS A 413 0.29 -19.68 -11.51
CA CYS A 413 1.14 -20.54 -12.35
C CYS A 413 1.22 -20.17 -13.84
N HIS A 414 0.22 -19.46 -14.38
CA HIS A 414 0.10 -19.35 -15.85
C HIS A 414 0.59 -18.00 -16.36
N LEU A 415 1.54 -18.02 -17.30
CA LEU A 415 2.00 -16.81 -17.97
C LEU A 415 1.06 -16.39 -19.09
N SER A 416 0.98 -15.08 -19.31
CA SER A 416 0.38 -14.51 -20.52
C SER A 416 1.12 -15.01 -21.78
N PRO A 417 0.42 -15.23 -22.91
CA PRO A 417 1.01 -15.68 -24.18
C PRO A 417 2.04 -14.72 -24.79
N LEU A 418 2.28 -13.56 -24.17
CA LEU A 418 3.27 -12.57 -24.59
C LEU A 418 4.70 -12.91 -24.13
N LEU A 419 4.88 -13.87 -23.22
CA LEU A 419 6.18 -14.36 -22.78
C LEU A 419 6.55 -15.69 -23.45
N PRO A 420 7.85 -16.04 -23.54
CA PRO A 420 8.28 -17.32 -24.10
C PRO A 420 7.68 -18.52 -23.35
N ASP A 421 7.21 -19.53 -24.09
CA ASP A 421 6.65 -20.79 -23.56
C ASP A 421 7.58 -21.57 -22.62
N LEU A 422 8.87 -21.21 -22.56
CA LEU A 422 9.88 -21.85 -21.71
C LEU A 422 9.84 -21.37 -20.25
N LEU A 423 9.06 -20.33 -19.93
CA LEU A 423 8.97 -19.80 -18.57
C LEU A 423 7.73 -20.33 -17.86
N GLU A 424 7.91 -20.70 -16.61
CA GLU A 424 6.84 -21.03 -15.68
C GLU A 424 6.90 -20.02 -14.53
N ALA A 425 5.77 -19.40 -14.21
CA ALA A 425 5.65 -18.61 -13.00
C ALA A 425 5.18 -19.54 -11.87
N THR A 426 5.67 -19.33 -10.65
CA THR A 426 5.23 -20.06 -9.46
C THR A 426 5.12 -19.09 -8.29
N GLY A 427 4.01 -19.08 -7.56
CA GLY A 427 3.89 -18.22 -6.38
C GLY A 427 4.79 -18.67 -5.23
N VAL A 428 5.43 -17.69 -4.59
CA VAL A 428 6.40 -17.85 -3.52
C VAL A 428 5.79 -17.54 -2.16
N THR A 429 5.00 -16.47 -2.09
CA THR A 429 4.31 -16.03 -0.87
C THR A 429 2.81 -16.26 -1.00
N GLN A 430 2.13 -16.43 0.13
CA GLN A 430 0.67 -16.42 0.16
C GLN A 430 0.15 -15.06 -0.31
N CYS A 431 -0.94 -15.09 -1.08
CA CYS A 431 -1.64 -13.88 -1.52
C CYS A 431 -2.23 -13.14 -0.32
N THR A 432 -2.01 -11.84 -0.23
CA THR A 432 -2.58 -11.00 0.84
C THR A 432 -4.08 -10.81 0.65
N PRO A 433 -4.83 -10.50 1.72
CA PRO A 433 -6.22 -10.08 1.58
C PRO A 433 -6.28 -8.76 0.80
N CYS A 434 -7.40 -8.57 0.10
CA CYS A 434 -7.74 -7.28 -0.49
C CYS A 434 -8.35 -6.37 0.58
N TYR A 435 -7.91 -5.12 0.62
CA TYR A 435 -8.45 -4.10 1.52
C TYR A 435 -9.35 -3.15 0.75
N PRO A 436 -10.60 -2.93 1.21
CA PRO A 436 -11.57 -2.12 0.50
C PRO A 436 -11.17 -0.63 0.48
N PRO A 437 -11.71 0.17 -0.47
CA PRO A 437 -11.69 1.63 -0.37
C PRO A 437 -12.23 2.10 0.97
N ILE A 438 -11.66 3.20 1.48
CA ILE A 438 -12.10 3.78 2.74
C ILE A 438 -13.57 4.18 2.60
N THR A 439 -14.36 3.83 3.60
CA THR A 439 -15.77 4.22 3.74
C THR A 439 -16.02 4.98 5.04
N ASP A 440 -15.03 5.04 5.93
CA ASP A 440 -15.10 5.84 7.16
C ASP A 440 -14.83 7.31 6.83
N ASN A 441 -15.87 8.12 7.00
CA ASN A 441 -15.81 9.53 6.67
C ASN A 441 -14.92 10.32 7.65
N HIS A 442 -14.74 9.87 8.90
CA HIS A 442 -13.85 10.52 9.86
C HIS A 442 -12.38 10.38 9.45
N ALA A 443 -12.00 9.23 8.90
CA ALA A 443 -10.64 9.00 8.42
C ALA A 443 -10.22 10.01 7.35
N TYR A 444 -11.15 10.51 6.53
CA TYR A 444 -10.84 11.51 5.51
C TYR A 444 -10.31 12.83 6.09
N TRP A 445 -10.83 13.30 7.23
CA TRP A 445 -10.31 14.52 7.87
C TRP A 445 -8.88 14.35 8.35
N ASN A 446 -8.58 13.21 8.99
CA ASN A 446 -7.25 12.93 9.50
C ASN A 446 -6.26 12.86 8.33
N LEU A 447 -6.59 12.09 7.29
CA LEU A 447 -5.77 11.98 6.08
C LEU A 447 -5.56 13.34 5.40
N LEU A 448 -6.60 14.16 5.29
CA LEU A 448 -6.51 15.50 4.68
C LEU A 448 -5.62 16.42 5.52
N SER A 449 -5.72 16.35 6.84
CA SER A 449 -4.89 17.16 7.75
C SER A 449 -3.39 16.88 7.55
N HIS A 450 -3.02 15.64 7.24
CA HIS A 450 -1.63 15.26 7.00
C HIS A 450 -1.02 15.92 5.77
N TYR A 451 -1.80 16.36 4.78
CA TYR A 451 -1.27 17.13 3.65
C TYR A 451 -0.73 18.50 4.09
N SER A 452 -1.07 18.96 5.29
CA SER A 452 -0.48 20.13 5.95
C SER A 452 0.66 19.80 6.93
N ALA A 453 1.10 18.53 6.97
CA ALA A 453 2.18 18.06 7.82
C ALA A 453 3.47 18.87 7.61
N ASN A 454 4.21 19.05 8.70
CA ASN A 454 5.46 19.77 8.70
C ASN A 454 6.48 19.08 9.64
N SER A 455 7.74 19.53 9.59
CA SER A 455 8.83 18.90 10.34
C SER A 455 8.64 18.93 11.86
N PHE A 456 7.81 19.85 12.39
CA PHE A 456 7.53 19.93 13.82
C PHE A 456 6.73 18.71 14.31
N MET A 457 5.91 18.07 13.46
CA MET A 457 5.22 16.84 13.86
C MET A 457 6.19 15.70 14.18
N LEU A 458 7.41 15.75 13.65
CA LEU A 458 8.48 14.79 13.91
C LEU A 458 9.32 15.15 15.15
N SER A 459 8.91 16.15 15.94
CA SER A 459 9.56 16.51 17.21
C SER A 459 8.85 15.97 18.45
N SER A 460 7.67 15.37 18.27
CA SER A 460 6.87 14.80 19.36
C SER A 460 6.50 13.36 19.04
N VAL A 461 6.75 12.47 20.01
CA VAL A 461 6.37 11.06 19.94
C VAL A 461 4.87 10.90 19.75
N ASP A 462 4.07 11.69 20.47
CA ASP A 462 2.61 11.62 20.40
C ASP A 462 2.10 12.02 19.02
N SER A 463 2.72 13.04 18.41
CA SER A 463 2.39 13.47 17.05
C SER A 463 2.77 12.41 16.01
N VAL A 464 3.95 11.79 16.13
CA VAL A 464 4.37 10.68 15.25
C VAL A 464 3.45 9.47 15.42
N LYS A 465 3.11 9.11 16.66
CA LYS A 465 2.20 8.00 16.94
C LYS A 465 0.81 8.26 16.38
N GLN A 466 0.29 9.47 16.55
CA GLN A 466 -1.02 9.83 16.01
C GLN A 466 -1.02 9.81 14.48
N LEU A 467 -0.01 10.41 13.85
CA LEU A 467 0.17 10.41 12.39
C LEU A 467 0.11 9.00 11.81
N ILE A 468 0.81 8.03 12.41
CA ILE A 468 0.81 6.64 11.94
C ILE A 468 -0.50 5.93 12.28
N ARG A 469 -1.07 6.20 13.46
CA ARG A 469 -2.35 5.61 13.91
C ARG A 469 -3.50 5.95 12.95
N ASP A 470 -3.49 7.15 12.40
CA ASP A 470 -4.48 7.61 11.41
C ASP A 470 -4.40 6.85 10.06
N TYR A 471 -3.36 6.03 9.84
CA TYR A 471 -3.25 5.07 8.72
C TYR A 471 -3.63 3.63 9.09
N ILE A 472 -4.09 3.37 10.32
CA ILE A 472 -4.65 2.07 10.73
C ILE A 472 -6.14 2.01 10.35
N LEU A 473 -6.39 1.86 9.04
CA LEU A 473 -7.70 2.07 8.42
C LEU A 473 -8.59 0.81 8.35
N TYR A 474 -8.02 -0.40 8.37
CA TYR A 474 -8.74 -1.62 7.97
C TYR A 474 -9.11 -2.53 9.13
N GLN A 475 -9.55 -1.96 10.25
CA GLN A 475 -9.89 -2.71 11.46
C GLN A 475 -11.04 -3.72 11.26
N ASP A 476 -11.99 -3.41 10.37
CA ASP A 476 -13.11 -4.30 10.01
C ASP A 476 -12.66 -5.51 9.19
N THR A 477 -11.65 -5.34 8.33
CA THR A 477 -11.18 -6.37 7.39
C THR A 477 -10.11 -7.26 8.01
N ASP A 478 -9.08 -6.65 8.62
CA ASP A 478 -7.98 -7.39 9.25
C ASP A 478 -7.63 -6.83 10.63
N ARG A 479 -8.40 -7.30 11.62
CA ARG A 479 -8.20 -6.93 13.02
C ARG A 479 -6.86 -7.43 13.56
N GLN A 480 -6.32 -8.54 13.06
CA GLN A 480 -5.06 -9.10 13.55
C GLN A 480 -3.89 -8.22 13.12
N ARG A 481 -3.83 -7.85 11.84
CA ARG A 481 -2.80 -6.94 11.33
C ARG A 481 -2.88 -5.56 11.97
N CYS A 482 -4.07 -5.00 12.14
CA CYS A 482 -4.24 -3.70 12.82
C CYS A 482 -3.73 -3.73 14.27
N LYS A 483 -3.93 -4.84 14.99
CA LYS A 483 -3.38 -5.03 16.35
C LYS A 483 -1.85 -5.13 16.33
N GLN A 484 -1.28 -5.87 15.39
CA GLN A 484 0.18 -5.97 15.22
C GLN A 484 0.79 -4.59 14.94
N ILE A 485 0.22 -3.83 14.00
CA ILE A 485 0.67 -2.45 13.70
C ILE A 485 0.60 -1.58 14.96
N SER A 486 -0.50 -1.67 15.73
CA SER A 486 -0.65 -0.92 16.98
C SER A 486 0.39 -1.30 18.03
N GLN A 487 0.77 -2.58 18.10
CA GLN A 487 1.86 -3.06 18.96
C GLN A 487 3.21 -2.50 18.51
N LEU A 488 3.56 -2.60 17.22
CA LEU A 488 4.79 -2.02 16.66
C LEU A 488 4.90 -0.52 16.95
N LEU A 489 3.77 0.20 16.83
CA LEU A 489 3.67 1.63 17.11
C LEU A 489 3.87 1.94 18.60
N SER A 490 3.37 1.08 19.50
CA SER A 490 3.55 1.25 20.93
C SER A 490 5.02 1.17 21.36
N GLY A 491 5.84 0.45 20.57
CA GLY A 491 7.29 0.30 20.75
C GLY A 491 8.11 1.58 20.63
N ILE A 492 7.56 2.64 20.01
CA ILE A 492 8.25 3.93 19.93
C ILE A 492 8.22 4.62 21.30
N HIS A 493 9.37 4.76 21.95
CA HIS A 493 9.50 5.37 23.28
C HIS A 493 9.71 6.87 23.21
N ALA A 494 10.70 7.32 22.42
CA ALA A 494 11.09 8.72 22.28
C ALA A 494 11.41 9.08 20.83
N VAL A 495 11.28 10.36 20.49
CA VAL A 495 11.65 10.93 19.19
C VAL A 495 12.26 12.29 19.46
N ASP A 496 13.53 12.43 19.11
CA ASP A 496 14.26 13.68 19.18
C ASP A 496 14.60 14.13 17.76
N SER A 497 14.33 15.39 17.44
CA SER A 497 14.69 15.94 16.14
C SER A 497 15.42 17.27 16.26
N VAL A 498 16.51 17.40 15.48
CA VAL A 498 17.36 18.59 15.45
C VAL A 498 17.48 19.06 14.01
N LEU A 499 17.30 20.36 13.80
CA LEU A 499 17.56 20.99 12.51
C LEU A 499 19.03 21.42 12.44
N ASP A 500 19.68 21.03 11.37
CA ASP A 500 21.10 21.29 11.09
C ASP A 500 21.26 21.74 9.63
N ASP A 501 22.35 22.41 9.29
CA ASP A 501 22.66 22.84 7.92
C ASP A 501 23.91 22.11 7.42
N ARG A 502 23.77 21.39 6.30
CA ARG A 502 24.84 20.55 5.75
C ARG A 502 25.17 20.90 4.32
N LEU A 503 26.46 20.89 4.00
CA LEU A 503 26.95 21.01 2.63
C LEU A 503 27.04 19.62 1.99
N VAL A 504 26.13 19.34 1.04
CA VAL A 504 26.15 18.09 0.26
C VAL A 504 26.59 18.43 -1.16
N ARG A 505 27.74 17.89 -1.58
CA ARG A 505 28.35 18.16 -2.90
C ARG A 505 28.45 19.67 -3.22
N GLY A 506 28.84 20.47 -2.22
CA GLY A 506 29.02 21.92 -2.34
C GLY A 506 27.74 22.75 -2.33
N LYS A 507 26.56 22.14 -2.16
CA LYS A 507 25.28 22.86 -2.02
C LYS A 507 24.80 22.80 -0.57
N PRO A 508 24.34 23.93 0.01
CA PRO A 508 23.79 23.94 1.36
C PRO A 508 22.38 23.35 1.34
N TYR A 509 22.11 22.41 2.25
CA TYR A 509 20.81 21.83 2.49
C TYR A 509 20.47 21.94 3.97
N ARG A 510 19.21 22.23 4.27
CA ARG A 510 18.69 22.10 5.63
C ARG A 510 18.40 20.62 5.90
N CYS A 511 18.92 20.08 6.98
CA CYS A 511 18.77 18.69 7.37
C CYS A 511 17.95 18.59 8.65
N LEU A 512 17.05 17.61 8.71
CA LEU A 512 16.43 17.14 9.95
C LEU A 512 17.18 15.86 10.36
N ASP A 513 17.90 15.90 11.47
CA ASP A 513 18.47 14.71 12.11
C ASP A 513 17.44 14.20 13.13
N LEU A 514 16.84 13.06 12.86
CA LEU A 514 15.81 12.43 13.67
C LEU A 514 16.40 11.21 14.36
N THR A 515 16.30 11.17 15.69
CA THR A 515 16.68 10.01 16.50
C THR A 515 15.42 9.44 17.14
N MET A 516 15.12 8.18 16.83
CA MET A 516 13.97 7.47 17.37
C MET A 516 14.44 6.43 18.37
N THR A 517 13.92 6.48 19.60
CA THR A 517 14.22 5.48 20.64
C THR A 517 13.11 4.44 20.67
N LEU A 518 13.46 3.16 20.56
CA LEU A 518 12.55 2.03 20.59
C LEU A 518 12.71 1.21 21.88
N ASP A 519 11.61 0.63 22.35
CA ASP A 519 11.62 -0.43 23.35
C ASP A 519 11.68 -1.80 22.64
N PRO A 520 12.81 -2.51 22.68
CA PRO A 520 12.97 -3.78 21.96
C PRO A 520 12.09 -4.91 22.51
N HIS A 521 11.57 -4.82 23.74
CA HIS A 521 10.75 -5.87 24.33
C HIS A 521 9.35 -5.97 23.74
N ILE A 522 8.91 -4.95 22.99
CA ILE A 522 7.59 -4.92 22.35
C ILE A 522 7.58 -5.66 21.02
N TYR A 523 8.74 -5.81 20.37
CA TYR A 523 8.89 -6.43 19.06
C TYR A 523 9.14 -7.93 19.20
N ASP A 524 8.49 -8.74 18.35
CA ASP A 524 8.66 -10.20 18.36
C ASP A 524 10.09 -10.60 17.95
N ASN A 525 10.66 -9.87 16.99
CA ASN A 525 12.05 -10.03 16.56
C ASN A 525 12.64 -8.66 16.12
N PRO A 526 13.98 -8.51 16.11
CA PRO A 526 14.61 -7.24 15.73
C PRO A 526 14.43 -6.89 14.25
N GLY A 527 14.18 -7.88 13.39
CA GLY A 527 13.86 -7.68 11.99
C GLY A 527 12.54 -6.94 11.78
N ASP A 528 11.50 -7.26 12.55
CA ASP A 528 10.20 -6.56 12.50
C ASP A 528 10.35 -5.10 12.88
N ALA A 529 11.12 -4.81 13.94
CA ALA A 529 11.44 -3.45 14.34
C ALA A 529 12.15 -2.69 13.21
N PHE A 530 13.15 -3.33 12.58
CA PHE A 530 13.92 -2.75 11.48
C PHE A 530 13.07 -2.46 10.24
N MET A 531 12.23 -3.42 9.80
CA MET A 531 11.30 -3.22 8.69
C MET A 531 10.33 -2.08 8.99
N PHE A 532 9.77 -2.03 10.19
CA PHE A 532 8.85 -0.98 10.59
C PHE A 532 9.49 0.41 10.51
N VAL A 533 10.66 0.62 11.13
CA VAL A 533 11.35 1.92 11.08
C VAL A 533 11.87 2.27 9.70
N MET A 534 12.23 1.30 8.85
CA MET A 534 12.61 1.55 7.47
C MET A 534 11.45 2.10 6.64
N HIS A 535 10.23 1.57 6.80
CA HIS A 535 9.04 2.14 6.15
C HIS A 535 8.71 3.54 6.67
N LEU A 536 8.86 3.78 7.98
CA LEU A 536 8.72 5.12 8.55
C LEU A 536 9.76 6.10 8.01
N TYR A 537 11.01 5.67 7.87
CA TYR A 537 12.09 6.46 7.28
C TYR A 537 11.73 6.90 5.86
N HIS A 538 11.16 6.01 5.06
CA HIS A 538 10.68 6.35 3.73
C HIS A 538 9.39 7.18 3.72
N PHE A 539 8.56 7.15 4.76
CA PHE A 539 7.34 7.95 4.84
C PHE A 539 7.57 9.39 5.32
N PHE A 540 8.44 9.61 6.32
CA PHE A 540 8.67 10.92 6.94
C PHE A 540 9.11 12.07 6.02
N PRO A 541 9.73 11.85 4.84
CA PRO A 541 9.89 12.89 3.83
C PRO A 541 8.61 13.65 3.49
N PHE A 542 7.43 13.01 3.64
CA PHE A 542 6.12 13.63 3.47
C PHE A 542 5.86 14.82 4.42
N CYS A 543 6.52 14.84 5.59
CA CYS A 543 6.41 15.91 6.56
C CYS A 543 7.42 17.05 6.33
N LEU A 544 8.29 16.94 5.30
CA LEU A 544 9.40 17.87 5.09
C LEU A 544 9.20 18.69 3.81
N SER A 545 9.81 19.89 3.77
CA SER A 545 9.84 20.67 2.53
C SER A 545 10.82 20.08 1.50
N GLU A 546 10.61 20.34 0.20
CA GLU A 546 11.42 19.75 -0.90
C GLU A 546 12.93 20.00 -0.78
N ASN A 547 13.33 21.10 -0.15
CA ASN A 547 14.74 21.46 0.02
C ASN A 547 15.35 20.95 1.33
N MET A 548 14.60 20.17 2.11
CA MET A 548 15.09 19.55 3.33
C MET A 548 15.55 18.12 3.09
N LEU A 549 16.57 17.71 3.84
CA LEU A 549 17.06 16.35 3.88
C LEU A 549 16.68 15.69 5.20
N LEU A 550 16.31 14.42 5.17
CA LEU A 550 16.08 13.59 6.35
C LEU A 550 17.29 12.68 6.59
N LYS A 551 17.78 12.70 7.82
CA LYS A 551 18.65 11.67 8.40
C LYS A 551 17.89 11.03 9.56
N MET A 552 17.88 9.70 9.63
CA MET A 552 17.22 8.98 10.72
C MET A 552 18.16 7.97 11.35
N ASN A 553 18.26 8.01 12.68
CA ASN A 553 18.94 7.01 13.50
C ASN A 553 17.92 6.40 14.47
N VAL A 554 18.17 5.15 14.86
CA VAL A 554 17.33 4.43 15.83
C VAL A 554 18.20 3.97 17.00
N GLN A 555 17.74 4.22 18.22
CA GLN A 555 18.37 3.82 19.47
C GLN A 555 17.43 2.91 20.26
N PHE A 556 17.95 2.18 21.24
CA PHE A 556 17.16 1.29 22.09
C PHE A 556 17.21 1.73 23.55
N THR A 557 16.17 1.42 24.31
CA THR A 557 16.10 1.72 25.76
C THR A 557 17.05 0.87 26.60
N ASP A 558 17.39 -0.33 26.13
CA ASP A 558 18.16 -1.33 26.87
C ASP A 558 19.66 -1.35 26.50
N ASN A 559 20.04 -0.82 25.34
CA ASN A 559 21.37 -0.93 24.77
C ASN A 559 21.79 0.33 24.00
N ASP A 560 23.10 0.61 24.03
CA ASP A 560 23.73 1.72 23.29
C ASP A 560 23.87 1.45 21.77
N THR A 561 23.26 0.40 21.24
CA THR A 561 23.31 0.10 19.81
C THR A 561 22.50 1.13 19.04
N VAL A 562 23.11 1.70 18.00
CA VAL A 562 22.45 2.66 17.11
C VAL A 562 22.32 2.05 15.72
N TRP A 563 21.11 2.03 15.16
CA TRP A 563 20.92 1.74 13.74
C TRP A 563 20.93 3.04 12.95
N HIS A 564 21.66 3.03 11.85
CA HIS A 564 21.72 4.15 10.91
C HIS A 564 20.91 3.78 9.67
N LEU A 565 19.72 4.38 9.52
CA LEU A 565 18.82 4.05 8.41
C LEU A 565 19.14 4.82 7.12
N ALA A 566 20.10 5.73 7.17
CA ALA A 566 20.46 6.61 6.06
C ALA A 566 21.80 6.21 5.42
N PRO A 567 21.84 5.24 4.48
CA PRO A 567 22.95 5.18 3.54
C PRO A 567 22.94 6.41 2.62
N TYR A 568 21.74 6.93 2.33
CA TYR A 568 21.51 8.18 1.58
C TYR A 568 20.44 9.02 2.28
N LEU A 569 20.66 10.34 2.35
CA LEU A 569 19.69 11.30 2.88
C LEU A 569 18.46 11.37 1.95
N LEU A 570 17.27 11.31 2.52
CA LEU A 570 16.03 11.41 1.75
C LEU A 570 15.59 12.88 1.61
N ASN A 571 15.25 13.28 0.39
CA ASN A 571 14.68 14.61 0.14
C ASN A 571 13.24 14.67 0.64
N GLY A 572 12.89 15.77 1.31
CA GLY A 572 11.52 16.08 1.67
C GLY A 572 10.60 16.24 0.46
N TYR A 573 9.30 16.23 0.71
CA TYR A 573 8.28 16.36 -0.31
C TYR A 573 7.17 17.30 0.16
N LYS A 574 6.93 18.37 -0.59
CA LYS A 574 5.87 19.31 -0.26
C LYS A 574 4.55 18.81 -0.83
N SER A 575 3.65 18.40 0.05
CA SER A 575 2.41 17.70 -0.31
C SER A 575 1.32 18.54 -1.01
N LEU A 576 1.45 19.88 -1.05
CA LEU A 576 0.38 20.80 -1.49
C LEU A 576 0.71 21.59 -2.77
N ILE A 577 1.84 21.30 -3.44
CA ILE A 577 2.27 21.92 -4.70
C ILE A 577 2.63 20.80 -5.69
#